data_AF-D2XUX6-F1
#
_entry.id   AF-D2XUX6-F1
#
_cell.length_a   1.000
_cell.length_b   1.000
_cell.length_c   1.000
_cell.angle_alpha   90.00
_cell.angle_beta   90.00
_cell.angle_gamma   90.00
#
_symmetry.space_group_name_H-M   'P 1'
#
loop_
_entity.id
_entity.type
_entity.pdbx_description
1 polymer ?
#
loop_
_entity_poly.entity_id
_entity_poly.type
_entity_poly.pdbx_seq_one_letter_code
_entity_poly.pdbx_strand_id
1 'polypeptide(L)'
;VDIDWEFPGGGGANDTLGSAQDGDGFVLLMKDLRTALNALSAKTGRTYQLTAAMSGGVEKLSRVNWEAAHPYMDYINLMTYDFYGAW
;
A
#
# COMPACT_ATOMS: atom_id res chain seq x y z
N VAL A 1 11.58 -0.07 -2.37
CA VAL A 1 10.73 1.14 -2.28
C VAL A 1 9.57 0.80 -1.39
N ASP A 2 9.20 1.73 -0.52
CA ASP A 2 8.10 1.58 0.43
C ASP A 2 7.01 2.60 0.05
N ILE A 3 5.74 2.20 0.16
CA ILE A 3 4.60 3.01 -0.26
C ILE A 3 3.69 3.29 0.93
N ASP A 4 3.62 4.55 1.33
CA ASP A 4 2.88 5.01 2.51
C ASP A 4 1.69 5.87 2.06
N TRP A 5 0.73 5.22 1.40
CA TRP A 5 -0.52 5.88 1.02
C TRP A 5 -1.49 5.84 2.20
N GLU A 6 -1.72 7.00 2.82
CA GLU A 6 -2.62 7.16 3.97
C GLU A 6 -3.90 7.96 3.63
N PHE A 7 -5.01 7.34 3.24
CA PHE A 7 -5.21 5.91 2.98
C PHE A 7 -6.03 5.73 1.71
N PRO A 8 -5.94 4.57 1.02
CA PRO A 8 -6.91 4.21 0.00
C PRO A 8 -8.35 4.33 0.54
N GLY A 9 -9.18 5.09 -0.17
CA GLY A 9 -10.56 5.41 0.22
C GLY A 9 -10.69 6.59 1.17
N GLY A 10 -9.60 7.32 1.46
CA GLY A 10 -9.62 8.51 2.30
C GLY A 10 -9.51 8.23 3.80
N GLY A 11 -9.87 9.20 4.63
CA GLY A 11 -9.70 9.13 6.09
C GLY A 11 -8.25 9.32 6.56
N GLY A 12 -7.44 9.96 5.71
CA GLY A 12 -6.14 10.55 6.06
C GLY A 12 -6.29 12.03 6.40
N ALA A 13 -5.23 12.81 6.20
CA ALA A 13 -5.19 14.22 6.61
C ALA A 13 -6.13 15.15 5.82
N ASN A 14 -6.46 14.81 4.57
CA ASN A 14 -7.38 15.59 3.73
C ASN A 14 -8.76 14.91 3.72
N ASP A 15 -9.76 15.59 4.26
CA ASP A 15 -11.14 15.12 4.40
C ASP A 15 -11.94 15.12 3.09
N THR A 16 -11.44 15.79 2.06
CA THR A 16 -12.09 15.87 0.73
C THR A 16 -11.60 14.82 -0.26
N LEU A 17 -10.55 14.05 0.09
CA LEU A 17 -9.96 13.03 -0.77
C LEU A 17 -10.35 11.62 -0.33
N GLY A 18 -10.33 10.71 -1.31
CA GLY A 18 -10.69 9.30 -1.14
C GLY A 18 -11.79 8.90 -2.11
N SER A 19 -11.65 7.72 -2.71
CA SER A 19 -12.64 7.15 -3.61
C SER A 19 -12.79 5.65 -3.41
N ALA A 20 -13.94 5.09 -3.80
CA ALA A 20 -14.16 3.64 -3.76
C ALA A 20 -13.20 2.87 -4.69
N GLN A 21 -12.61 3.55 -5.67
CA GLN A 21 -11.68 2.99 -6.65
C GLN A 21 -10.24 2.91 -6.13
N ASP A 22 -9.91 3.59 -5.03
CA ASP A 22 -8.54 3.68 -4.52
C ASP A 22 -7.96 2.30 -4.14
N GLY A 23 -8.80 1.38 -3.68
CA GLY A 23 -8.40 0.01 -3.36
C GLY A 23 -7.88 -0.74 -4.58
N ASP A 24 -8.62 -0.70 -5.68
CA ASP A 24 -8.19 -1.28 -6.96
C ASP A 24 -6.98 -0.52 -7.52
N GLY A 25 -6.96 0.80 -7.35
CA GLY A 25 -5.83 1.65 -7.71
C GLY A 25 -4.54 1.25 -6.99
N PHE A 26 -4.62 0.94 -5.70
CA PHE A 26 -3.48 0.46 -4.91
C PHE A 26 -2.96 -0.89 -5.45
N VAL A 27 -3.85 -1.83 -5.79
CA VAL A 27 -3.46 -3.12 -6.38
C VAL A 27 -2.71 -2.91 -7.70
N LEU A 28 -3.25 -2.06 -8.59
CA LEU A 28 -2.62 -1.73 -9.87
C LEU A 28 -1.25 -1.08 -9.67
N LEU A 29 -1.15 -0.13 -8.73
CA LEU A 29 0.11 0.51 -8.39
C LEU A 29 1.17 -0.52 -7.94
N MET A 30 0.82 -1.44 -7.03
CA MET A 30 1.76 -2.45 -6.54
C MET A 30 2.22 -3.39 -7.68
N LYS A 31 1.29 -3.79 -8.55
CA LYS A 31 1.61 -4.60 -9.73
C LYS A 31 2.57 -3.91 -10.68
N ASP A 32 2.33 -2.63 -10.99
CA ASP A 32 3.16 -1.87 -11.92
C ASP A 32 4.55 -1.59 -11.34
N LEU A 33 4.62 -1.24 -10.05
CA LEU A 33 5.89 -1.08 -9.35
C LEU A 33 6.68 -2.39 -9.31
N ARG A 34 6.05 -3.52 -9.00
CA ARG A 34 6.71 -4.83 -8.99
C ARG A 34 7.25 -5.18 -10.37
N THR A 35 6.48 -4.89 -11.42
CA THR A 35 6.89 -5.10 -12.82
C THR A 35 8.13 -4.26 -13.15
N ALA A 36 8.13 -2.98 -12.82
CA ALA A 36 9.26 -2.08 -13.04
C ALA A 36 10.50 -2.52 -12.25
N LEU A 37 10.35 -2.91 -10.98
CA LEU A 37 11.44 -3.38 -10.14
C LEU A 37 12.00 -4.71 -10.64
N ASN A 38 11.18 -5.62 -11.16
CA ASN A 38 11.65 -6.86 -11.79
C ASN A 38 12.50 -6.57 -13.02
N ALA A 39 12.08 -5.63 -13.87
CA ALA A 39 12.88 -5.20 -15.01
C ALA A 39 14.22 -4.57 -14.58
N LEU A 40 14.23 -3.83 -13.45
CA LEU A 40 15.46 -3.27 -12.88
C LEU A 40 16.36 -4.37 -12.29
N SER A 41 15.79 -5.36 -11.60
CA SER A 41 16.54 -6.53 -11.10
C SER A 41 17.24 -7.25 -12.24
N ALA A 42 16.54 -7.50 -13.36
CA ALA A 42 17.10 -8.16 -14.53
C ALA A 42 18.28 -7.40 -15.16
N LYS A 43 18.26 -6.06 -15.11
CA LYS A 43 19.33 -5.21 -15.65
C LYS A 43 20.55 -5.11 -14.73
N THR A 44 20.35 -5.20 -13.42
CA THR A 44 21.37 -4.86 -12.42
C THR A 44 21.90 -6.06 -11.64
N GLY A 45 21.22 -7.21 -11.71
CA GLY A 45 21.53 -8.39 -10.90
C GLY A 45 21.21 -8.23 -9.41
N ARG A 46 20.57 -7.13 -9.00
CA ARG A 46 20.19 -6.88 -7.60
C ARG A 46 18.74 -7.28 -7.37
N THR A 47 18.43 -7.72 -6.15
CA THR A 47 17.04 -7.88 -5.69
C THR A 47 16.54 -6.55 -5.12
N TYR A 48 15.39 -6.09 -5.58
CA TYR A 48 14.72 -4.89 -5.06
C TYR A 48 13.42 -5.25 -4.37
N GLN A 49 13.24 -4.74 -3.16
CA GLN A 49 12.04 -4.94 -2.36
C GLN A 49 10.97 -3.88 -2.68
N LEU A 50 9.71 -4.30 -2.59
CA LEU A 50 8.51 -3.48 -2.62
C LEU A 50 7.68 -3.76 -1.38
N THR A 51 7.45 -2.72 -0.58
CA THR A 51 6.74 -2.80 0.70
C THR A 51 5.70 -1.67 0.79
N ALA A 52 4.83 -1.72 1.80
CA ALA A 52 3.95 -0.61 2.14
C ALA A 52 3.72 -0.52 3.65
N ALA A 53 3.59 0.71 4.18
CA ALA A 53 3.00 0.96 5.49
C ALA A 53 1.48 1.12 5.39
N MET A 54 0.72 0.37 6.19
CA MET A 54 -0.74 0.35 6.14
C MET A 54 -1.37 0.53 7.51
N SER A 55 -2.51 1.20 7.59
CA SER A 55 -3.27 1.42 8.84
C SER A 55 -3.55 0.11 9.58
N GLY A 56 -3.37 0.10 10.91
CA GLY A 56 -3.78 -1.01 11.78
C GLY A 56 -5.31 -1.18 11.96
N GLY A 57 -6.12 -0.21 11.52
CA GLY A 57 -7.58 -0.26 11.63
C GLY A 57 -8.25 -1.11 10.53
N VAL A 58 -9.13 -2.04 10.95
CA VAL A 58 -9.83 -2.99 10.07
C VAL A 58 -10.65 -2.30 8.98
N GLU A 59 -11.31 -1.19 9.30
CA GLU A 59 -12.15 -0.45 8.35
C GLU A 59 -11.33 0.03 7.14
N LYS A 60 -10.16 0.64 7.38
CA LYS A 60 -9.25 1.10 6.31
C LYS A 60 -8.64 -0.07 5.54
N LEU A 61 -8.23 -1.13 6.24
CA LEU A 61 -7.67 -2.33 5.60
C LEU A 61 -8.68 -3.02 4.67
N SER A 62 -9.96 -3.04 5.01
CA SER A 62 -11.01 -3.71 4.22
C SER A 62 -11.26 -3.07 2.84
N ARG A 63 -10.70 -1.88 2.59
CA ARG A 63 -10.86 -1.15 1.33
C ARG A 63 -9.92 -1.64 0.22
N VAL A 64 -8.91 -2.44 0.55
CA VAL A 64 -7.95 -3.01 -0.41
C VAL A 64 -8.17 -4.52 -0.52
N ASN A 65 -8.15 -5.05 -1.75
CA ASN A 65 -8.13 -6.48 -1.98
C ASN A 65 -6.71 -7.04 -1.76
N TRP A 66 -6.43 -7.50 -0.54
CA TRP A 66 -5.11 -8.00 -0.15
C TRP A 66 -4.70 -9.27 -0.89
N GLU A 67 -5.65 -10.17 -1.20
CA GLU A 67 -5.39 -11.36 -2.03
C GLU A 67 -4.84 -10.98 -3.41
N ALA A 68 -5.28 -9.85 -3.96
CA ALA A 68 -4.78 -9.33 -5.21
C ALA A 68 -3.47 -8.51 -5.07
N ALA A 69 -3.25 -7.84 -3.94
CA ALA A 69 -2.09 -6.97 -3.73
C ALA A 69 -0.84 -7.72 -3.25
N HIS A 70 -0.99 -8.63 -2.28
CA HIS A 70 0.13 -9.29 -1.60
C HIS A 70 1.11 -10.04 -2.54
N PRO A 71 0.70 -10.62 -3.69
CA PRO A 71 1.64 -11.32 -4.57
C PRO A 71 2.71 -10.40 -5.19
N TYR A 72 2.49 -9.09 -5.17
CA TYR A 72 3.41 -8.10 -5.71
C TYR A 72 4.36 -7.51 -4.67
N MET A 73 4.17 -7.82 -3.38
CA MET A 73 4.84 -7.18 -2.26
C MET A 73 5.74 -8.17 -1.52
N ASP A 74 6.83 -7.68 -0.92
CA ASP A 74 7.71 -8.48 -0.08
C ASP A 74 7.12 -8.65 1.33
N TYR A 75 6.61 -7.56 1.92
CA TYR A 75 5.88 -7.56 3.20
C TYR A 75 5.10 -6.26 3.38
N ILE A 76 4.18 -6.26 4.36
CA ILE A 76 3.36 -5.11 4.75
C ILE A 76 3.75 -4.72 6.17
N ASN A 77 4.09 -3.45 6.37
CA ASN A 77 4.35 -2.87 7.68
C ASN A 77 3.02 -2.36 8.25
N LEU A 78 2.39 -3.15 9.12
CA LEU A 78 1.15 -2.73 9.76
C LEU A 78 1.43 -1.68 10.84
N MET A 79 0.83 -0.50 10.71
CA MET A 79 0.93 0.59 11.67
C MET A 79 0.07 0.28 12.90
N THR A 80 0.60 -0.56 13.78
CA THR A 80 -0.05 -1.02 15.03
C THR A 80 0.10 -0.01 16.17
N TYR A 81 -0.11 1.26 15.84
CA TYR A 81 -0.02 2.41 16.72
C TYR A 81 -1.10 3.43 16.32
N ASP A 82 -1.16 4.56 17.04
CA ASP A 82 -2.12 5.65 16.81
C ASP A 82 -3.60 5.24 16.89
N PHE A 83 -3.92 4.21 17.67
CA PHE A 83 -5.30 3.78 17.90
C PHE A 83 -6.12 4.80 18.70
N TYR A 84 -5.47 5.61 19.54
CA TYR A 84 -6.07 6.67 20.34
C TYR A 84 -5.11 7.85 20.45
N GLY A 85 -5.65 9.05 20.69
CA GLY A 85 -4.88 10.25 20.95
C GLY A 85 -5.78 11.44 21.26
N ALA A 86 -5.23 12.65 21.16
CA ALA A 86 -5.87 13.88 21.63
C ALA A 86 -6.84 14.54 20.61
N TRP A 87 -7.05 13.91 19.46
CA TRP A 87 -7.97 14.36 18.42
C TRP A 87 -9.44 14.07 18.75
#